data_AF-F2YHM8-F1
#
_entry.id   AF-F2YHM8-F1
#
_cell.length_a   1.000
_cell.length_b   1.000
_cell.length_c   1.000
_cell.angle_alpha   90.00
_cell.angle_beta   90.00
_cell.angle_gamma   90.00
#
_symmetry.space_group_name_H-M   'P 1'
#
loop_
_entity.id
_entity.type
_entity.pdbx_description
1 polymer ?
#
loop_
_entity_poly.entity_id
_entity_poly.type
_entity_poly.pdbx_seq_one_letter_code
_entity_poly.pdbx_strand_id
1 'polypeptide(L)'
;YAHTSYDMRALAKSLDKGEASSVSSNLNYSYDVSFKSLVYFMVAPTLCYQTSYPRTACIRQGWVVRQVIKLVIFSGLMLFIIEQYINPIVTNSQHPLKGNLLYAVEGVLKLSVPNLYVWLCMFYCFFHLWLNILAELLCFGDREFYKDWWNAQTVEEYWRMWNMPVHK
;
A
#
# COMPACT_ATOMS: atom_id res chain seq x y z
N TYR A 1 1.77 10.51 -12.45
CA TYR A 1 1.97 11.97 -12.63
C TYR A 1 2.20 12.33 -14.09
N ALA A 2 3.30 11.89 -14.71
CA ALA A 2 3.61 12.24 -16.11
C ALA A 2 2.49 11.90 -17.10
N HIS A 3 1.91 10.69 -16.99
CA HIS A 3 0.76 10.27 -17.80
C HIS A 3 -0.46 11.17 -17.60
N THR A 4 -0.94 11.33 -16.37
CA THR A 4 -2.06 12.23 -16.05
C THR A 4 -1.85 13.66 -16.55
N SER A 5 -0.65 14.22 -16.37
CA SER A 5 -0.29 15.57 -16.85
C SER A 5 -0.21 15.66 -18.38
N TYR A 6 0.13 14.57 -19.07
CA TYR A 6 0.08 14.49 -20.52
C TYR A 6 -1.37 14.46 -21.01
N ASP A 7 -2.19 13.57 -20.46
CA ASP A 7 -3.60 13.39 -20.84
C ASP A 7 -4.40 14.68 -20.63
N MET A 8 -4.19 15.36 -19.49
CA MET A 8 -4.82 16.65 -19.21
C MET A 8 -4.42 17.74 -20.21
N ARG A 9 -3.15 17.79 -20.63
CA ARG A 9 -2.69 18.72 -21.67
C ARG A 9 -3.24 18.37 -23.05
N ALA A 10 -3.39 17.09 -23.36
CA ALA A 10 -4.00 16.64 -24.60
C ALA A 10 -5.49 17.02 -24.66
N LEU A 11 -6.23 16.81 -23.56
CA LEU A 11 -7.64 17.22 -23.43
C LEU A 11 -7.81 18.74 -23.55
N ALA A 12 -6.96 19.54 -22.88
CA ALA A 12 -6.99 20.99 -23.00
C ALA A 12 -6.77 21.46 -24.45
N LYS A 13 -5.80 20.85 -25.16
CA LYS A 13 -5.55 21.13 -26.58
C LYS A 13 -6.70 20.71 -27.51
N SER A 14 -7.44 19.64 -27.17
CA SER A 14 -8.61 19.23 -27.97
C SER A 14 -9.81 20.14 -27.74
N LEU A 15 -10.00 20.67 -26.53
CA LEU A 15 -11.06 21.62 -26.21
C LEU A 15 -10.83 22.95 -26.93
N ASP A 16 -9.60 23.46 -26.93
CA ASP A 16 -9.20 24.67 -27.66
C ASP A 16 -9.40 24.54 -29.19
N LYS A 17 -9.27 23.32 -29.72
CA LYS A 17 -9.57 23.01 -31.14
C LYS A 17 -11.06 22.77 -31.43
N GLY A 18 -11.88 22.48 -30.41
CA GLY A 18 -13.30 22.13 -30.52
C GLY A 18 -14.28 23.26 -30.14
N GLU A 19 -13.81 24.32 -29.47
CA GLU A 19 -14.62 25.48 -29.05
C GLU A 19 -14.89 26.49 -30.18
N ALA A 20 -15.35 25.98 -31.34
CA ALA A 20 -16.19 26.75 -32.27
C ALA A 20 -17.69 26.53 -32.04
N SER A 21 -18.11 25.73 -31.05
CA SER A 21 -19.53 25.47 -30.80
C SER A 21 -19.83 25.02 -29.36
N SER A 22 -20.26 26.01 -28.56
CA SER A 22 -21.25 25.94 -27.48
C SER A 22 -21.23 24.75 -26.51
N VAL A 23 -20.62 24.91 -25.32
CA VAL A 23 -21.23 24.76 -23.97
C VAL A 23 -20.26 25.38 -22.95
N SER A 24 -20.35 26.70 -22.77
CA SER A 24 -19.60 27.46 -21.78
C SER A 24 -20.38 27.53 -20.46
N SER A 25 -20.29 26.51 -19.62
CA SER A 25 -20.57 26.64 -18.17
C SER A 25 -20.38 25.30 -17.46
N ASN A 26 -19.24 25.13 -16.77
CA ASN A 26 -19.04 24.37 -15.51
C ASN A 26 -17.71 23.62 -15.39
N LEU A 27 -16.84 23.65 -16.39
CA LEU A 27 -15.49 23.08 -16.27
C LEU A 27 -14.45 24.18 -16.39
N ASN A 28 -14.35 25.02 -15.36
CA ASN A 28 -13.11 25.72 -15.04
C ASN A 28 -12.07 24.67 -14.60
N TYR A 29 -11.62 23.83 -15.54
CA TYR A 29 -10.45 22.99 -15.38
C TYR A 29 -9.22 23.89 -15.57
N SER A 30 -9.03 24.85 -14.66
CA SER A 30 -7.75 25.54 -14.54
C SER A 30 -6.74 24.47 -14.17
N TYR A 31 -6.02 24.01 -15.19
CA TYR A 31 -4.86 23.14 -15.06
C TYR A 31 -3.75 23.97 -14.41
N ASP A 32 -3.87 24.17 -13.10
CA ASP A 32 -2.77 24.64 -12.29
C ASP A 32 -2.26 23.43 -11.53
N VAL A 33 -1.21 22.80 -12.07
CA VAL A 33 -0.49 21.75 -11.35
C VAL A 33 0.24 22.42 -10.20
N SER A 34 -0.50 22.69 -9.14
CA SER A 34 0.05 23.30 -7.95
C SER A 34 1.09 22.36 -7.37
N PHE A 35 2.28 22.90 -7.09
CA PHE A 35 3.34 22.18 -6.39
C PHE A 35 2.82 21.54 -5.08
N LYS A 36 1.82 22.16 -4.45
CA LYS A 36 1.13 21.62 -3.26
C LYS A 36 0.45 20.27 -3.53
N SER A 37 -0.18 20.09 -4.69
CA SER A 37 -0.84 18.84 -5.08
C SER A 37 0.19 17.74 -5.37
N LEU A 38 1.35 18.11 -5.93
CA LEU A 38 2.46 17.18 -6.13
C LEU A 38 3.04 16.71 -4.79
N VAL A 39 3.35 17.64 -3.88
CA VAL A 39 3.85 17.31 -2.54
C VAL A 39 2.85 16.44 -1.79
N TYR A 40 1.55 16.74 -1.90
CA TYR A 40 0.52 15.90 -1.32
C TYR A 40 0.54 14.47 -1.88
N PHE A 41 0.63 14.32 -3.21
CA PHE A 41 0.71 13.01 -3.86
C PHE A 41 1.93 12.20 -3.40
N MET A 42 3.09 12.83 -3.24
CA MET A 42 4.33 12.15 -2.81
C MET A 42 4.21 11.49 -1.43
N VAL A 43 3.32 11.98 -0.57
CA VAL A 43 3.10 11.46 0.79
C VAL A 43 1.81 10.62 0.87
N ALA A 44 0.88 10.78 -0.07
CA ALA A 44 -0.36 10.03 -0.10
C ALA A 44 -0.11 8.53 -0.30
N PRO A 45 -0.90 7.64 0.36
CA PRO A 45 -0.74 6.20 0.24
C PRO A 45 -1.32 5.66 -1.08
N THR A 46 -0.92 6.23 -2.21
CA THR A 46 -1.35 5.84 -3.55
C THR A 46 -0.23 6.08 -4.57
N LEU A 47 -0.12 5.19 -5.56
CA LEU A 47 0.85 5.33 -6.65
C LEU A 47 0.25 6.01 -7.90
N CYS A 48 -1.08 6.13 -7.95
CA CYS A 48 -1.80 6.73 -9.06
C CYS A 48 -2.03 8.22 -8.81
N TYR A 49 -1.44 9.08 -9.64
CA TYR A 49 -1.69 10.53 -9.55
C TYR A 49 -3.08 10.88 -10.09
N GLN A 50 -3.90 11.55 -9.27
CA GLN A 50 -5.19 12.11 -9.65
C GLN A 50 -5.19 13.62 -9.40
N THR A 51 -5.95 14.37 -10.19
CA THR A 51 -6.07 15.84 -10.05
C THR A 51 -6.82 16.23 -8.78
N SER A 52 -7.81 15.44 -8.37
CA SER A 52 -8.54 15.60 -7.12
C SER A 52 -8.70 14.24 -6.43
N TYR A 53 -8.28 14.14 -5.18
CA TYR A 53 -8.48 12.95 -4.35
C TYR A 53 -9.71 13.12 -3.44
N PRO A 54 -10.46 12.05 -3.15
CA PRO A 54 -11.50 12.09 -2.14
C PRO A 54 -10.88 12.42 -0.77
N ARG A 55 -11.52 13.32 -0.02
CA ARG A 55 -11.04 13.81 1.28
C ARG A 55 -11.99 13.49 2.42
N THR A 56 -11.43 13.24 3.59
CA THR A 56 -12.17 13.13 4.85
C THR A 56 -12.32 14.48 5.52
N ALA A 57 -13.44 14.71 6.24
CA ALA A 57 -13.78 16.01 6.81
C ALA A 57 -12.91 16.41 8.01
N CYS A 58 -12.50 15.44 8.84
CA CYS A 58 -11.68 15.68 10.02
C CYS A 58 -10.81 14.46 10.35
N ILE A 59 -9.74 14.71 11.10
CA ILE A 59 -8.82 13.68 11.59
C ILE A 59 -9.38 13.14 12.92
N ARG A 60 -9.68 11.84 12.97
CA ARG A 60 -10.16 11.16 14.17
C ARG A 60 -8.99 10.74 15.05
N GLN A 61 -8.45 11.68 15.82
CA GLN A 61 -7.25 11.48 16.65
C GLN A 61 -7.32 10.24 17.57
N GLY A 62 -8.45 10.03 18.25
CA GLY A 62 -8.63 8.85 19.11
C GLY A 62 -8.60 7.53 18.35
N TRP A 63 -9.03 7.50 17.08
CA TRP A 63 -8.89 6.33 16.23
C TRP A 63 -7.44 6.12 15.82
N VAL A 64 -6.72 7.18 15.43
CA VAL A 64 -5.28 7.12 15.07
C VAL A 64 -4.45 6.55 16.22
N VAL A 65 -4.62 7.07 17.44
CA VAL A 65 -3.89 6.60 18.63
C VAL A 65 -4.12 5.10 18.85
N ARG A 66 -5.36 4.62 18.71
CA ARG A 66 -5.66 3.18 18.82
C ARG A 66 -4.96 2.36 17.75
N GLN A 67 -4.87 2.84 16.51
CA GLN A 67 -4.15 2.13 15.44
C GLN A 67 -2.64 2.14 15.68
N VAL A 68 -2.08 3.24 16.18
CA VAL A 68 -0.65 3.34 16.54
C VAL A 68 -0.31 2.37 17.66
N ILE A 69 -1.15 2.25 18.70
CA ILE A 69 -0.95 1.26 19.77
C ILE A 69 -0.93 -0.16 19.20
N LYS A 70 -1.88 -0.50 18.32
CA LYS A 70 -1.89 -1.81 17.64
C LYS A 70 -0.62 -2.02 16.82
N LEU A 71 -0.15 -0.99 16.11
CA LEU A 71 1.06 -1.07 15.29
C LEU A 71 2.29 -1.41 16.14
N VAL A 72 2.43 -0.78 17.31
CA VAL A 72 3.53 -1.08 18.25
C VAL A 72 3.42 -2.51 18.77
N ILE A 73 2.23 -2.97 19.17
CA ILE A 73 2.01 -4.32 19.67
C ILE A 73 2.37 -5.38 18.61
N PHE A 74 1.83 -5.26 17.39
CA PHE A 74 2.11 -6.22 16.32
C PHE A 74 3.55 -6.15 15.84
N SER A 75 4.19 -4.98 15.86
CA SER A 75 5.63 -4.86 15.59
C SER A 75 6.47 -5.57 16.64
N GLY A 76 6.14 -5.41 17.92
CA GLY A 76 6.75 -6.17 19.01
C GLY A 76 6.56 -7.67 18.88
N LEU A 77 5.35 -8.12 18.48
CA LEU A 77 5.07 -9.53 18.21
C LEU A 77 5.93 -10.08 17.07
N MET A 78 6.10 -9.33 15.98
CA MET A 78 7.00 -9.75 14.89
C MET A 78 8.45 -9.88 15.37
N LEU A 79 8.96 -8.90 16.11
CA LEU A 79 10.31 -8.97 16.69
C LEU A 79 10.46 -10.15 17.64
N PHE A 80 9.45 -10.43 18.46
CA PHE A 80 9.44 -11.61 19.32
C PHE A 80 9.51 -12.92 18.51
N ILE A 81 8.72 -13.05 17.43
CA ILE A 81 8.76 -14.25 16.57
C ILE A 81 10.13 -14.41 15.92
N ILE A 82 10.72 -13.32 15.44
CA ILE A 82 12.05 -13.32 14.82
C ILE A 82 13.10 -13.78 15.84
N GLU A 83 13.14 -13.13 17.01
CA GLU A 83 14.17 -13.41 18.02
C GLU A 83 14.03 -14.80 18.67
N GLN A 84 12.80 -15.23 18.97
CA GLN A 84 12.58 -16.47 19.71
C GLN A 84 12.44 -17.71 18.84
N TYR A 85 12.05 -17.57 17.57
CA TYR A 85 11.81 -18.71 16.69
C TYR A 85 12.72 -18.70 15.47
N ILE A 86 12.79 -17.60 14.73
CA ILE A 86 13.56 -17.58 13.47
C ILE A 86 15.07 -17.62 13.76
N ASN A 87 15.57 -16.74 14.62
CA ASN A 87 16.99 -16.65 14.96
C ASN A 87 17.58 -17.98 15.45
N PRO A 88 17.01 -18.71 16.43
CA PRO A 88 17.59 -19.98 16.87
C PRO A 88 17.56 -21.06 15.79
N ILE A 89 16.55 -21.07 14.91
CA ILE A 89 16.50 -22.05 13.80
C ILE A 89 17.61 -21.74 12.78
N VAL A 90 17.81 -20.46 12.46
CA VAL A 90 18.84 -20.02 11.51
C VAL A 90 20.25 -20.26 12.08
N THR A 91 20.52 -19.89 13.34
CA THR A 91 21.85 -20.07 13.95
C THR A 91 22.22 -21.54 14.15
N ASN A 92 21.25 -22.41 14.46
CA ASN A 92 21.49 -23.86 14.58
C ASN A 92 21.58 -24.58 13.23
N SER A 93 21.23 -23.91 12.13
CA SER A 93 21.32 -24.52 10.80
C SER A 93 22.76 -24.53 10.28
N GLN A 94 23.20 -25.68 9.76
CA GLN A 94 24.45 -25.74 9.00
C GLN A 94 24.29 -24.93 7.70
N HIS A 95 25.37 -24.31 7.24
CA HIS A 95 25.36 -23.44 6.06
C HIS A 95 24.62 -24.13 4.89
N PRO A 96 23.58 -23.49 4.30
CA PRO A 96 22.66 -24.14 3.35
C PRO A 96 23.35 -24.69 2.10
N LEU A 97 24.54 -24.19 1.77
CA LEU A 97 25.36 -24.63 0.62
C LEU A 97 26.35 -25.78 0.93
N LYS A 98 26.41 -26.27 2.18
CA LYS A 98 27.34 -27.34 2.58
C LYS A 98 26.66 -28.62 3.07
N GLY A 99 25.33 -28.62 3.20
CA GLY A 99 24.56 -29.73 3.76
C GLY A 99 23.86 -30.60 2.69
N ASN A 100 23.48 -31.82 3.09
CA ASN A 100 22.62 -32.68 2.27
C ASN A 100 21.26 -32.01 2.02
N LEU A 101 20.68 -32.22 0.83
CA LEU A 101 19.36 -31.69 0.42
C LEU A 101 18.26 -31.92 1.47
N LEU A 102 18.28 -33.06 2.16
CA LEU A 102 17.32 -33.39 3.23
C LEU A 102 17.37 -32.41 4.40
N TYR A 103 18.58 -32.02 4.85
CA TYR A 103 18.73 -31.05 5.94
C TYR A 103 18.30 -29.64 5.51
N ALA A 104 18.49 -29.28 4.24
CA ALA A 104 18.01 -28.01 3.70
C ALA A 104 16.47 -27.96 3.68
N VAL A 105 15.81 -29.03 3.23
CA VAL A 105 14.34 -29.13 3.23
C VAL A 105 13.79 -29.11 4.66
N GLU A 106 14.41 -29.82 5.60
CA GLU A 106 14.03 -29.77 7.02
C GLU A 106 14.11 -28.35 7.59
N GLY A 107 15.19 -27.62 7.29
CA GLY A 107 15.36 -26.23 7.71
C GLY A 107 14.28 -25.31 7.14
N VAL A 108 13.97 -25.45 5.85
CA VAL A 108 12.91 -24.66 5.19
C VAL A 108 11.55 -24.95 5.81
N LEU A 109 11.22 -26.22 6.08
CA LEU A 109 9.96 -26.59 6.70
C LEU A 109 9.83 -26.02 8.12
N LYS A 110 10.90 -26.06 8.93
CA LYS A 110 10.93 -25.47 10.27
C LYS A 110 10.76 -23.94 10.23
N LEU A 111 11.31 -23.27 9.23
CA LEU A 111 11.18 -21.82 9.03
C LEU A 111 9.85 -21.41 8.41
N SER A 112 9.17 -22.29 7.68
CA SER A 112 7.97 -21.95 6.90
C SER A 112 6.84 -21.34 7.76
N VAL A 113 6.55 -21.94 8.91
CA VAL A 113 5.49 -21.51 9.83
C VAL A 113 5.77 -20.14 10.46
N PRO A 114 6.90 -19.91 11.16
CA PRO A 114 7.19 -18.59 11.74
C PRO A 114 7.31 -17.51 10.64
N ASN A 115 7.84 -17.85 9.46
CA ASN A 115 7.90 -16.93 8.34
C ASN A 115 6.50 -16.51 7.85
N LEU A 116 5.57 -17.46 7.73
CA LEU A 116 4.18 -17.15 7.37
C LEU A 116 3.53 -16.19 8.38
N TYR A 117 3.73 -16.42 9.68
CA TYR A 117 3.20 -15.54 10.72
C TYR A 117 3.79 -14.13 10.67
N VAL A 118 5.11 -14.01 10.49
CA VAL A 118 5.77 -12.70 10.32
C VAL A 118 5.25 -11.99 9.08
N TRP A 119 5.08 -12.71 7.97
CA TRP A 119 4.54 -12.15 6.73
C TRP A 119 3.10 -11.62 6.91
N LEU A 120 2.23 -12.39 7.57
CA LEU A 120 0.86 -11.95 7.88
C LEU A 120 0.83 -10.74 8.81
N CYS A 121 1.70 -10.73 9.83
CA CYS A 121 1.82 -9.59 10.73
C CYS A 121 2.34 -8.34 10.01
N MET A 122 3.32 -8.51 9.11
CA MET A 122 3.85 -7.43 8.28
C MET A 122 2.75 -6.87 7.37
N PHE A 123 1.98 -7.75 6.72
CA PHE A 123 0.85 -7.36 5.90
C PHE A 123 -0.14 -6.48 6.69
N TYR A 124 -0.55 -6.95 7.87
CA TYR A 124 -1.46 -6.21 8.73
C TYR A 124 -0.87 -4.86 9.20
N CYS A 125 0.39 -4.86 9.66
CA CYS A 125 1.07 -3.66 10.11
C CYS A 125 1.19 -2.60 9.01
N PHE A 126 1.52 -3.03 7.80
CA PHE A 126 1.74 -2.11 6.69
C PHE A 126 0.43 -1.69 6.03
N PHE A 127 -0.30 -2.64 5.42
CA PHE A 127 -1.48 -2.34 4.61
C PHE A 127 -2.67 -1.92 5.44
N HIS A 128 -2.90 -2.56 6.60
CA HIS A 128 -4.06 -2.26 7.41
C HIS A 128 -3.82 -1.14 8.42
N LEU A 129 -2.66 -1.09 9.10
CA LEU A 129 -2.40 -0.08 10.12
C LEU A 129 -1.70 1.16 9.54
N TRP A 130 -0.51 1.01 8.98
CA TRP A 130 0.33 2.13 8.55
C TRP A 130 -0.32 2.98 7.45
N LEU A 131 -0.77 2.38 6.34
CA LEU A 131 -1.39 3.12 5.24
C LEU A 131 -2.67 3.84 5.66
N ASN A 132 -3.44 3.24 6.58
CA ASN A 132 -4.66 3.81 7.13
C ASN A 132 -4.40 4.96 8.12
N ILE A 133 -3.35 4.85 8.95
CA ILE A 133 -2.87 5.95 9.78
C ILE A 133 -2.44 7.11 8.89
N LEU A 134 -1.60 6.84 7.89
CA LEU A 134 -1.13 7.84 6.93
C LEU A 134 -2.29 8.48 6.18
N ALA A 135 -3.28 7.69 5.74
CA ALA A 135 -4.49 8.20 5.10
C ALA A 135 -5.31 9.10 6.02
N GLU A 136 -5.49 8.72 7.29
CA GLU A 136 -6.21 9.55 8.25
C GLU A 136 -5.48 10.88 8.51
N LEU A 137 -4.16 10.85 8.68
CA LEU A 137 -3.34 12.06 8.90
C LEU A 137 -3.37 13.01 7.71
N LEU A 138 -3.46 12.48 6.49
CA LEU A 138 -3.55 13.26 5.25
C LEU A 138 -4.98 13.64 4.86
N CYS A 139 -5.98 13.23 5.64
CA CYS A 139 -7.39 13.29 5.28
C CYS A 139 -7.69 12.64 3.92
N PHE A 140 -6.98 11.56 3.57
CA PHE A 140 -7.17 10.77 2.36
C PHE A 140 -8.39 9.85 2.51
N GLY A 141 -9.32 9.97 1.56
CA GLY A 141 -10.61 9.27 1.58
C GLY A 141 -10.60 7.88 0.94
N ASP A 142 -9.71 7.63 -0.03
CA ASP A 142 -9.59 6.30 -0.65
C ASP A 142 -8.72 5.40 0.24
N ARG A 143 -9.34 4.41 0.90
CA ARG A 143 -8.66 3.54 1.86
C ARG A 143 -8.70 2.08 1.46
N GLU A 144 -8.99 1.82 0.20
CA GLU A 144 -8.97 0.48 -0.37
C GLU A 144 -7.54 0.09 -0.75
N PHE A 145 -6.72 -0.26 0.25
CA PHE A 145 -5.33 -0.69 0.05
C PHE A 145 -5.20 -2.17 -0.30
N TYR A 146 -6.20 -2.98 0.04
CA TYR A 146 -6.27 -4.41 -0.25
C TYR A 146 -7.74 -4.85 -0.27
N LYS A 147 -8.01 -6.01 -0.88
CA LYS A 147 -9.30 -6.71 -0.86
C LYS A 147 -9.17 -8.05 -0.13
N ASP A 148 -10.25 -8.82 -0.04
CA ASP A 148 -10.31 -10.12 0.66
C ASP A 148 -9.47 -11.22 -0.04
N TRP A 149 -8.16 -11.00 -0.18
CA TRP A 149 -7.21 -11.85 -0.90
C TRP A 149 -7.07 -13.24 -0.27
N TRP A 150 -7.43 -13.38 1.01
CA TRP A 150 -7.46 -14.68 1.70
C TRP A 150 -8.58 -15.60 1.21
N ASN A 151 -9.60 -15.04 0.54
CA ASN A 151 -10.69 -15.81 -0.09
C ASN A 151 -10.44 -16.06 -1.59
N ALA A 152 -9.27 -15.68 -2.13
CA ALA A 152 -8.96 -15.85 -3.54
C ALA A 152 -8.94 -17.34 -3.93
N GLN A 153 -9.61 -17.69 -5.02
CA GLN A 153 -9.70 -19.06 -5.51
C GLN A 153 -8.54 -19.42 -6.46
N THR A 154 -7.88 -18.40 -7.01
CA THR A 154 -6.76 -18.55 -7.93
C THR A 154 -5.58 -17.68 -7.50
N VAL A 155 -4.37 -18.08 -7.93
CA VAL A 155 -3.15 -17.31 -7.68
C VAL A 155 -3.20 -15.95 -8.38
N GLU A 156 -3.80 -15.88 -9.57
CA GLU A 156 -4.01 -14.62 -10.28
C GLU A 156 -4.86 -13.65 -9.46
N GLU A 157 -6.00 -14.11 -8.94
CA GLU A 157 -6.88 -13.32 -8.09
C GLU A 157 -6.17 -12.81 -6.84
N TYR A 158 -5.40 -13.68 -6.17
CA TYR A 158 -4.57 -13.28 -5.03
C TYR A 158 -3.64 -12.11 -5.37
N TRP A 159 -2.91 -12.18 -6.49
CA TRP A 159 -1.97 -11.13 -6.92
C TRP A 159 -2.66 -9.78 -7.19
N ARG A 160 -3.92 -9.81 -7.61
CA ARG A 160 -4.72 -8.60 -7.89
C ARG A 160 -5.32 -7.96 -6.64
N MET A 161 -5.49 -8.73 -5.56
CA MET A 161 -6.27 -8.30 -4.38
C MET A 161 -5.40 -7.86 -3.20
N TRP A 162 -4.20 -8.42 -3.04
CA TRP A 162 -3.40 -8.18 -1.82
C TRP A 162 -2.78 -6.78 -1.75
N ASN A 163 -2.42 -6.18 -2.89
CA ASN A 163 -1.74 -4.87 -2.96
C ASN A 163 -2.37 -3.99 -4.04
N MET A 164 -3.53 -3.41 -3.70
CA MET A 164 -4.30 -2.58 -4.62
C MET A 164 -3.53 -1.34 -5.10
N PRO A 165 -2.72 -0.63 -4.29
CA PRO A 165 -1.95 0.52 -4.76
C PRO A 165 -0.99 0.23 -5.91
N VAL A 166 -0.46 -0.99 -5.99
CA VAL A 166 0.44 -1.41 -7.07
C VAL A 166 -0.32 -1.97 -8.27
N HIS A 167 -1.46 -2.60 -8.02
CA HIS A 167 -2.25 -3.26 -9.08
C HIS A 167 -3.16 -2.29 -9.85
N LYS A 168 -3.57 -1.18 -9.24
CA LYS A 168 -4.40 -0.11 -9.87
C LYS A 168 -3.63 0.63 -10.96
#